data_AF-A0A1I2LD69-F1
#
_entry.id   AF-A0A1I2LD69-F1
#
_cell.length_a   1.000
_cell.length_b   1.000
_cell.length_c   1.000
_cell.angle_alpha   90.00
_cell.angle_beta   90.00
_cell.angle_gamma   90.00
#
_symmetry.space_group_name_H-M   'P 1'
#
loop_
_entity.id
_entity.type
_entity.pdbx_description
1 polymer ?
#
loop_
_entity_poly.entity_id
_entity_poly.type
_entity_poly.pdbx_seq_one_letter_code
_entity_poly.pdbx_strand_id
1 'polypeptide(L)'
;MEIQFDCINVNQITMSSGIFVGPNSQNNWSTHQKENSALGTIVGNGNIVHQNVNVIHDEDMVDMPIKEETIKKSNGKGYGDA
;
A
#
# COMPACT_ATOMS: atom_id res chain seq x y z
N MET A 1 11.11 -24.99 29.14
CA MET A 1 11.41 -23.54 29.13
C MET A 1 11.36 -23.12 27.68
N GLU A 2 10.41 -22.26 27.33
CA GLU A 2 10.22 -21.73 25.99
C GLU A 2 10.70 -20.27 26.02
N ILE A 3 11.59 -19.90 25.12
CA ILE A 3 12.00 -18.50 24.93
C ILE A 3 11.15 -17.97 23.78
N GLN A 4 10.16 -17.14 24.09
CA GLN A 4 9.37 -16.41 23.09
C GLN A 4 9.93 -15.01 22.89
N PHE A 5 10.32 -14.71 21.65
CA PHE A 5 10.60 -13.34 21.22
C PHE A 5 9.30 -12.76 20.65
N ASP A 6 8.44 -12.19 21.49
CA ASP A 6 7.17 -11.62 21.03
C ASP A 6 7.30 -10.11 20.79
N CYS A 7 8.03 -9.75 19.74
CA CYS A 7 7.96 -8.38 19.25
C CYS A 7 7.96 -8.34 17.73
N ILE A 8 6.93 -7.69 17.18
CA ILE A 8 6.95 -7.23 15.80
C ILE A 8 7.46 -5.80 15.85
N ASN A 9 8.75 -5.63 15.63
CA ASN A 9 9.35 -4.30 15.52
C ASN A 9 9.33 -3.87 14.04
N VAL A 10 8.47 -2.92 13.70
CA VAL A 10 8.36 -2.39 12.35
C VAL A 10 8.78 -0.95 12.34
N ASN A 11 9.92 -0.70 11.69
CA ASN A 11 10.46 0.65 11.55
C ASN A 11 9.70 1.45 10.48
N GLN A 12 9.17 0.79 9.45
CA GLN A 12 8.38 1.45 8.42
C GLN A 12 7.54 0.45 7.62
N ILE A 13 6.29 0.82 7.33
CA ILE A 13 5.41 0.21 6.31
C ILE A 13 4.81 1.35 5.49
N THR A 14 4.73 1.20 4.18
CA THR A 14 4.26 2.26 3.28
C THR A 14 3.50 1.64 2.13
N MET A 15 2.36 2.26 1.81
CA MET A 15 1.48 1.96 0.69
C MET A 15 0.98 0.52 0.65
N SER A 16 -0.34 0.35 0.68
CA SER A 16 -0.98 -0.95 0.47
C SER A 16 -0.40 -2.08 1.34
N SER A 17 -0.06 -1.75 2.58
CA SER A 17 0.71 -2.59 3.48
C SER A 17 -0.12 -2.98 4.70
N GLY A 18 0.17 -4.14 5.28
CA GLY A 18 -0.43 -4.59 6.53
C GLY A 18 0.44 -5.61 7.23
N ILE A 19 0.26 -5.72 8.54
CA ILE A 19 0.93 -6.70 9.39
C ILE A 19 -0.18 -7.58 9.96
N PHE A 20 -0.13 -8.88 9.71
CA PHE A 20 -1.16 -9.82 10.14
C PHE A 20 -0.55 -10.96 10.94
N VAL A 21 -1.14 -11.25 12.09
CA VAL A 21 -0.69 -12.26 13.05
C VAL A 21 -1.86 -13.15 13.44
N GLY A 22 -1.61 -14.46 13.57
CA GLY A 22 -2.64 -15.45 13.82
C GLY A 22 -3.45 -15.79 12.56
N PRO A 23 -4.49 -16.64 12.67
CA PRO A 23 -5.36 -16.98 11.55
C PRO A 23 -6.04 -15.73 10.98
N ASN A 24 -5.88 -15.48 9.68
CA ASN A 24 -6.38 -14.28 9.04
C ASN A 24 -6.76 -14.54 7.57
N SER A 25 -7.67 -13.72 7.04
CA SER A 25 -8.13 -13.77 5.65
C SER A 25 -8.33 -12.35 5.11
N GLN A 26 -7.47 -11.93 4.17
CA GLN A 26 -7.53 -10.61 3.52
C GLN A 26 -8.07 -10.76 2.10
N ASN A 27 -9.40 -10.70 1.98
CA ASN A 27 -10.06 -10.77 0.68
C ASN A 27 -10.39 -9.36 0.17
N ASN A 28 -10.45 -9.21 -1.15
CA ASN A 28 -10.88 -7.99 -1.83
C ASN A 28 -10.02 -6.75 -1.54
N TRP A 29 -8.71 -6.94 -1.42
CA TRP A 29 -7.77 -5.81 -1.34
C TRP A 29 -7.64 -5.15 -2.71
N SER A 30 -7.97 -3.87 -2.77
CA SER A 30 -7.62 -3.00 -3.89
C SER A 30 -7.01 -1.72 -3.35
N THR A 31 -5.98 -1.26 -4.04
CA THR A 31 -5.32 0.01 -3.74
C THR A 31 -4.93 0.66 -5.04
N HIS A 32 -5.22 1.95 -5.15
CA HIS A 32 -4.86 2.75 -6.30
C HIS A 32 -4.14 3.98 -5.78
N GLN A 33 -2.98 4.25 -6.34
CA GLN A 33 -2.18 5.39 -5.95
C GLN A 33 -1.54 5.97 -7.20
N LYS A 34 -1.63 7.28 -7.30
CA LYS A 34 -0.78 8.08 -8.15
C LYS A 34 0.06 8.95 -7.25
N GLU A 35 1.36 8.98 -7.53
CA GLU A 35 2.31 9.77 -6.77
C GLU A 35 3.16 10.57 -7.74
N ASN A 36 3.11 11.88 -7.56
CA ASN A 36 3.92 12.83 -8.30
C ASN A 36 4.88 13.47 -7.31
N SER A 37 6.09 12.91 -7.20
CA SER A 37 7.09 13.40 -6.26
C SER A 37 8.27 14.03 -7.00
N ALA A 38 8.41 15.35 -6.87
CA ALA A 38 9.39 16.11 -7.64
C ALA A 38 10.81 15.88 -7.10
N LEU A 39 10.96 16.09 -5.79
CA LEU A 39 12.24 15.93 -5.09
C LEU A 39 12.35 14.60 -4.35
N GLY A 40 11.21 13.93 -4.08
CA GLY A 40 11.22 12.71 -3.27
C GLY A 40 11.56 12.98 -1.81
N THR A 41 12.05 11.93 -1.15
CA THR A 41 12.33 11.94 0.28
C THR A 41 13.82 12.18 0.53
N ILE A 42 14.14 13.14 1.40
CA ILE A 42 15.49 13.41 1.90
C ILE A 42 15.55 13.00 3.37
N VAL A 43 16.31 11.97 3.69
CA VAL A 43 16.39 11.40 5.05
C VAL A 43 17.84 11.19 5.50
N GLY A 44 18.06 11.20 6.82
CA GLY A 44 19.40 11.11 7.40
C GLY A 44 20.01 12.48 7.75
N ASN A 45 21.23 12.46 8.28
CA ASN A 45 21.91 13.66 8.78
C ASN A 45 22.91 14.20 7.75
N GLY A 46 23.05 15.53 7.69
CA GLY A 46 24.02 16.19 6.80
C GLY A 46 23.52 16.41 5.36
N ASN A 47 22.21 16.31 5.13
CA ASN A 47 21.63 16.56 3.82
C ASN A 47 21.71 18.04 3.47
N ILE A 48 22.39 18.36 2.38
CA ILE A 48 22.43 19.71 1.80
C ILE A 48 21.87 19.61 0.39
N VAL A 49 20.78 20.32 0.16
CA VAL A 49 20.10 20.39 -1.14
C VAL A 49 20.03 21.87 -1.52
N HIS A 50 20.68 22.26 -2.60
CA HIS A 50 20.86 23.66 -2.97
C HIS A 50 20.71 23.86 -4.48
N GLN A 51 20.05 24.95 -4.87
CA GLN A 51 19.74 25.32 -6.27
C GLN A 51 18.89 24.30 -7.04
N ASN A 52 18.06 23.52 -6.34
CA ASN A 52 17.14 22.59 -6.98
C ASN A 52 15.91 23.32 -7.50
N VAL A 53 15.60 23.14 -8.79
CA VAL A 53 14.31 23.47 -9.38
C VAL A 53 13.66 22.15 -9.76
N ASN A 54 12.54 21.82 -9.11
CA ASN A 54 11.78 20.61 -9.41
C ASN A 54 10.43 21.03 -9.97
N VAL A 55 10.11 20.56 -11.17
CA VAL A 55 8.84 20.83 -11.85
C VAL A 55 8.18 19.50 -12.12
N ILE A 56 6.94 19.36 -11.66
CA ILE A 56 6.07 18.27 -12.08
C ILE A 56 5.06 18.88 -13.05
N HIS A 57 5.00 18.31 -14.23
CA HIS A 57 4.03 18.66 -15.23
C HIS A 57 3.23 17.42 -15.57
N ASP A 58 1.95 17.43 -15.22
CA ASP A 58 1.07 16.29 -15.40
C ASP A 58 -0.26 16.79 -15.96
N GLU A 59 -0.29 16.90 -17.28
CA GLU A 59 -1.43 17.37 -18.04
C GLU A 59 -2.20 16.20 -18.63
N ASP A 60 -3.22 15.74 -17.89
CA ASP A 60 -4.25 14.87 -18.43
C ASP A 60 -5.66 15.46 -18.21
N MET A 61 -6.59 15.09 -19.09
CA MET A 61 -8.00 15.48 -19.00
C MET A 61 -8.77 14.61 -17.98
N VAL A 62 -8.27 13.41 -17.71
CA VAL A 62 -8.80 12.46 -16.72
C VAL A 62 -7.61 11.76 -16.05
N ASP A 63 -7.43 12.06 -14.77
CA ASP A 63 -6.36 11.50 -13.95
C ASP A 63 -6.81 10.21 -13.23
N MET A 64 -5.99 9.16 -13.33
CA MET A 64 -6.14 7.87 -12.64
C MET A 64 -7.60 7.36 -12.52
N PRO A 65 -8.30 7.06 -13.63
CA PRO A 65 -9.65 6.52 -13.55
C PRO A 65 -9.62 5.11 -12.93
N ILE A 66 -10.27 4.95 -11.78
CA ILE A 66 -10.40 3.67 -11.09
C ILE A 66 -11.72 3.02 -11.53
N LYS A 67 -11.65 1.79 -12.03
CA LYS A 67 -12.83 0.97 -12.30
C LYS A 67 -12.86 -0.18 -11.31
N GLU A 68 -13.87 -0.22 -10.45
CA GLU A 68 -14.16 -1.42 -9.68
C GLU A 68 -14.71 -2.50 -10.60
N GLU A 69 -14.08 -3.68 -10.62
CA GLU A 69 -14.75 -4.86 -11.15
C GLU A 69 -15.77 -5.33 -10.12
N THR A 70 -17.05 -5.22 -10.46
CA THR A 70 -18.12 -5.81 -9.65
C THR A 70 -17.86 -7.31 -9.61
N ILE A 71 -17.54 -7.85 -8.43
CA ILE A 71 -17.55 -9.30 -8.22
C ILE A 71 -18.97 -9.74 -8.56
N LYS A 72 -19.15 -10.39 -9.73
CA LYS A 72 -20.37 -11.12 -10.00
C LYS A 72 -20.43 -12.17 -8.90
N LYS A 73 -21.35 -12.02 -7.94
CA LYS A 73 -21.82 -13.16 -7.17
C LYS A 73 -22.38 -14.13 -8.20
N SER A 74 -21.58 -15.10 -8.63
CA SER A 74 -22.18 -16.31 -9.17
C SER A 74 -23.01 -16.85 -8.01
N ASN A 75 -24.31 -17.02 -8.24
CA ASN A 75 -25.16 -17.80 -7.34
C ASN A 75 -24.70 -19.27 -7.44
N GLY A 76 -23.52 -19.56 -6.90
CA GLY A 76 -22.98 -20.89 -6.71
C GLY A 76 -23.53 -21.42 -5.41
N LYS A 77 -24.52 -22.31 -5.51
CA LYS A 77 -24.97 -23.14 -4.41
C LYS A 77 -23.78 -23.89 -3.79
N GLY A 78 -23.63 -23.78 -2.47
CA GLY A 78 -23.05 -24.77 -1.55
C GLY A 78 -21.60 -25.19 -1.79
N TYR A 79 -20.77 -25.08 -0.77
CA TYR A 79 -20.36 -26.24 0.04
C TYR A 79 -20.07 -25.72 1.45
N GLY A 80 -20.69 -26.33 2.45
CA GLY A 80 -20.15 -26.27 3.81
C GLY A 80 -18.84 -27.05 3.84
N ASP A 81 -17.92 -26.64 4.70
CA ASP A 81 -17.42 -27.46 5.79
C ASP A 81 -16.16 -26.82 6.39
N ALA A 82 -16.15 -26.86 7.73
CA ALA A 82 -15.04 -26.74 8.69
C ALA A 82 -14.19 -25.45 8.70
#